data_AF-A0A2E5V9Z8-F1
#
_entry.id   AF-A0A2E5V9Z8-F1
#
_cell.length_a   1.000
_cell.length_b   1.000
_cell.length_c   1.000
_cell.angle_alpha   90.00
_cell.angle_beta   90.00
_cell.angle_gamma   90.00
#
_symmetry.space_group_name_H-M   'P 1'
#
loop_
_entity.id
_entity.type
_entity.pdbx_description
1 polymer ?
#
loop_
_entity_poly.entity_id
_entity_poly.type
_entity_poly.pdbx_seq_one_letter_code
_entity_poly.pdbx_strand_id
1 'polypeptide(L)'
;MNNKIAGFILIFCIFSLNAAEARLSLPKSHVKVFDTVINNVDAATKASLESTKAEVTQLKADIKAYKDAGDSTAARASAKSLRAKQRELDKSLRSAIKNDTNLQSTIASEKRTANAAGRFAKGASAKKTMDKILAAASSSQSSSLESNRASMASILTDIKNARQGGATKEDTQSLRDQLTTLQSQQRATIKDIIDSNSDLQASLKADAKKQARKSAKGKRNNKSRNARQPRNKSS
;
A
#
# COMPACT_ATOMS: atom_id res chain seq x y z
N MET A 1 -7.24 -11.56 -33.94
CA MET A 1 -6.27 -11.88 -32.86
C MET A 1 -6.07 -10.62 -32.00
N ASN A 2 -5.86 -10.78 -30.69
CA ASN A 2 -5.45 -9.76 -29.70
C ASN A 2 -6.53 -9.00 -28.88
N ASN A 3 -7.65 -9.64 -28.54
CA ASN A 3 -8.56 -9.16 -27.47
C ASN A 3 -8.03 -9.31 -26.03
N LYS A 4 -6.82 -9.84 -25.83
CA LYS A 4 -6.23 -10.05 -24.48
C LYS A 4 -5.34 -8.90 -24.00
N ILE A 5 -5.05 -7.91 -24.85
CA ILE A 5 -4.10 -6.82 -24.54
C ILE A 5 -4.82 -5.58 -23.96
N ALA A 6 -6.07 -5.34 -24.35
CA ALA A 6 -6.87 -4.21 -23.86
C ALA A 6 -7.27 -4.34 -22.37
N GLY A 7 -7.45 -5.57 -21.87
CA GLY A 7 -7.85 -5.82 -20.48
C GLY A 7 -6.80 -5.44 -19.43
N PHE A 8 -5.51 -5.47 -19.77
CA PHE A 8 -4.43 -5.21 -18.80
C PHE A 8 -4.11 -3.72 -18.61
N ILE A 9 -4.44 -2.89 -19.60
CA ILE A 9 -4.19 -1.44 -19.58
C ILE A 9 -5.34 -0.71 -18.88
N LEU A 10 -6.59 -1.19 -19.06
CA LEU A 10 -7.76 -0.64 -18.36
C LEU A 10 -7.68 -0.83 -16.83
N ILE A 11 -7.04 -1.92 -16.36
CA ILE A 11 -6.83 -2.19 -14.94
C ILE A 11 -5.91 -1.14 -14.29
N PHE A 12 -5.02 -0.49 -15.04
CA PHE A 12 -4.10 0.50 -14.48
C PHE A 12 -4.79 1.83 -14.14
N CYS A 13 -5.91 2.15 -14.81
CA CYS A 13 -6.76 3.30 -14.48
C CYS A 13 -7.82 2.97 -13.39
N ILE A 14 -8.02 1.69 -13.06
CA ILE A 14 -9.05 1.22 -12.10
C ILE A 14 -8.53 1.14 -10.65
N PHE A 15 -7.21 1.16 -10.40
CA PHE A 15 -6.67 0.83 -9.07
C PHE A 15 -6.61 1.99 -8.04
N SER A 16 -7.51 2.98 -8.14
CA SER A 16 -7.62 4.06 -7.16
C SER A 16 -8.76 3.88 -6.14
N LEU A 17 -9.67 2.93 -6.34
CA LEU A 17 -10.72 2.60 -5.37
C LEU A 17 -10.93 1.09 -5.31
N ASN A 18 -10.34 0.47 -4.31
CA ASN A 18 -10.80 -0.75 -3.60
C ASN A 18 -9.58 -1.52 -3.09
N ALA A 19 -9.35 -1.43 -1.78
CA ALA A 19 -8.79 -2.47 -0.93
C ALA A 19 -8.58 -1.88 0.47
N ALA A 20 -9.68 -1.67 1.19
CA ALA A 20 -9.64 -1.61 2.64
C ALA A 20 -10.04 -2.98 3.20
N GLU A 21 -9.35 -4.04 2.76
CA GLU A 21 -9.30 -5.28 3.54
C GLU A 21 -8.15 -5.15 4.52
N ALA A 22 -8.43 -4.53 5.66
CA ALA A 22 -7.55 -4.58 6.82
C ALA A 22 -7.69 -5.95 7.49
N ARG A 23 -7.14 -6.99 6.86
CA ARG A 23 -6.69 -8.16 7.63
C ARG A 23 -5.59 -7.66 8.55
N LEU A 24 -5.83 -7.83 9.86
CA LEU A 24 -5.00 -7.42 11.00
C LEU A 24 -3.59 -8.06 10.93
N SER A 25 -2.76 -7.57 10.03
CA SER A 25 -1.34 -7.83 9.95
C SER A 25 -0.64 -6.49 10.19
N LEU A 26 0.26 -6.43 11.17
CA LEU A 26 1.07 -5.24 11.46
C LEU A 26 1.55 -4.60 10.14
N PRO A 27 1.25 -3.31 9.91
CA PRO A 27 1.39 -2.71 8.59
C PRO A 27 2.87 -2.66 8.19
N LYS A 28 3.25 -3.49 7.22
CA LYS A 28 4.51 -3.38 6.50
C LYS A 28 4.47 -2.10 5.66
N SER A 29 4.85 -0.95 6.25
CA SER A 29 5.80 0.03 5.65
C SER A 29 5.69 1.49 6.08
N HIS A 30 4.79 1.94 6.97
CA HIS A 30 4.67 3.39 7.22
C HIS A 30 4.44 3.84 8.66
N VAL A 31 4.24 2.92 9.59
CA VAL A 31 4.13 3.25 11.01
C VAL A 31 5.29 2.58 11.71
N LYS A 32 6.20 3.37 12.27
CA LYS A 32 7.32 2.87 13.07
C LYS A 32 6.80 2.52 14.46
N VAL A 33 5.96 1.48 14.55
CA VAL A 33 5.24 1.08 15.77
C VAL A 33 6.17 0.98 16.98
N PHE A 34 7.40 0.47 16.80
CA PHE A 34 8.39 0.45 17.87
C PHE A 34 8.74 1.86 18.36
N ASP A 35 9.06 2.79 17.46
CA ASP A 35 9.47 4.16 17.79
C ASP A 35 8.30 4.93 18.45
N THR A 36 7.07 4.70 17.98
CA THR A 36 5.86 5.28 18.59
C THR A 36 5.64 4.75 20.00
N VAL A 37 5.85 3.44 20.23
CA VAL A 37 5.68 2.82 21.55
C VAL A 37 6.74 3.34 22.54
N ILE A 38 8.04 3.30 22.19
CA ILE A 38 9.11 3.72 23.12
C ILE A 38 9.02 5.18 23.56
N ASN A 39 8.38 6.05 22.76
CA ASN A 39 8.23 7.46 23.06
C ASN A 39 7.03 7.77 23.97
N ASN A 40 6.17 6.79 24.22
CA ASN A 40 4.90 6.99 24.93
C ASN A 40 4.68 6.02 26.10
N VAL A 41 5.58 5.06 26.33
CA VAL A 41 5.56 4.15 27.48
C VAL A 41 6.43 4.68 28.62
N ASP A 42 6.24 4.14 29.82
CA ASP A 42 7.09 4.43 30.97
C ASP A 42 8.55 4.02 30.74
N ALA A 43 9.46 4.59 31.54
CA ALA A 43 10.91 4.41 31.38
C ALA A 43 11.37 2.95 31.54
N ALA A 44 10.71 2.16 32.41
CA ALA A 44 11.08 0.76 32.62
C ALA A 44 10.67 -0.11 31.42
N THR A 45 9.46 0.10 30.90
CA THR A 45 8.99 -0.55 29.67
C THR A 45 9.84 -0.14 28.47
N LYS A 46 10.22 1.15 28.37
CA LYS A 46 11.12 1.66 27.33
C LYS A 46 12.48 0.95 27.37
N ALA A 47 13.14 0.92 28.53
CA ALA A 47 14.45 0.29 28.69
C ALA A 47 14.41 -1.20 28.33
N SER A 48 13.35 -1.91 28.74
CA SER A 48 13.14 -3.32 28.40
C SER A 48 12.98 -3.55 26.89
N LEU A 49 12.19 -2.71 26.21
CA LEU A 49 12.01 -2.78 24.76
C LEU A 49 13.29 -2.45 23.98
N GLU A 50 14.05 -1.44 24.42
CA GLU A 50 15.33 -1.06 23.81
C GLU A 50 16.39 -2.15 23.99
N SER A 51 16.49 -2.73 25.19
CA SER A 51 17.39 -3.85 25.48
C SER A 51 17.07 -5.06 24.59
N THR A 52 15.79 -5.46 24.52
CA THR A 52 15.35 -6.58 23.67
C THR A 52 15.62 -6.31 22.19
N LYS A 53 15.48 -5.05 21.72
CA LYS A 53 15.81 -4.67 20.34
C LYS A 53 17.33 -4.70 20.07
N ALA A 54 18.15 -4.33 21.05
CA ALA A 54 19.60 -4.44 20.97
C ALA A 54 20.03 -5.91 20.84
N GLU A 55 19.49 -6.80 21.68
CA GLU A 55 19.73 -8.25 21.59
C GLU A 55 19.32 -8.84 20.23
N VAL A 56 18.15 -8.44 19.69
CA VAL A 56 17.71 -8.85 18.34
C VAL A 56 18.68 -8.37 17.27
N THR A 57 19.31 -7.21 17.45
CA THR A 57 20.29 -6.64 16.52
C THR A 57 21.61 -7.39 16.61
N GLN A 58 22.08 -7.67 17.83
CA GLN A 58 23.29 -8.45 18.09
C GLN A 58 23.16 -9.86 17.50
N LEU A 59 22.07 -10.57 17.78
CA LEU A 59 21.83 -11.91 17.24
C LEU A 59 21.79 -11.95 15.71
N LYS A 60 21.36 -10.88 15.03
CA LYS A 60 21.46 -10.80 13.56
C LYS A 60 22.89 -10.64 13.09
N ALA A 61 23.69 -9.85 13.80
CA ALA A 61 25.11 -9.70 13.51
C ALA A 61 25.85 -11.03 13.74
N ASP A 62 25.57 -11.70 14.86
CA ASP A 62 26.17 -13.00 15.21
C ASP A 62 25.83 -14.08 14.17
N ILE A 63 24.55 -14.19 13.75
CA ILE A 63 24.15 -15.13 12.70
C ILE A 63 24.91 -14.86 11.39
N LYS A 64 25.20 -13.59 11.08
CA LYS A 64 26.00 -13.25 9.91
C LYS A 64 27.45 -13.70 10.12
N ALA A 65 28.06 -13.34 11.24
CA ALA A 65 29.43 -13.72 11.59
C ALA A 65 29.64 -15.25 11.57
N TYR A 66 28.74 -16.02 12.19
CA TYR A 66 28.82 -17.48 12.19
C TYR A 66 28.68 -18.10 10.79
N LYS A 67 27.84 -17.50 9.92
CA LYS A 67 27.73 -17.95 8.53
C LYS A 67 28.98 -17.64 7.72
N ASP A 68 29.55 -16.45 7.93
CA ASP A 68 30.78 -16.02 7.25
C ASP A 68 31.97 -16.88 7.70
N ALA A 69 31.96 -17.36 8.96
CA ALA A 69 32.94 -18.29 9.52
C ALA A 69 32.68 -19.78 9.20
N GLY A 70 31.58 -20.12 8.50
CA GLY A 70 31.23 -21.52 8.19
C GLY A 70 30.64 -22.33 9.35
N ASP A 71 30.43 -21.74 10.53
CA ASP A 71 29.83 -22.41 11.69
C ASP A 71 28.30 -22.46 11.58
N SER A 72 27.82 -23.50 10.92
CA SER A 72 26.39 -23.72 10.72
C SER A 72 25.64 -24.09 12.00
N THR A 73 26.33 -24.59 13.03
CA THR A 73 25.73 -25.00 14.31
C THR A 73 25.43 -23.78 15.16
N ALA A 74 26.42 -22.90 15.36
CA ALA A 74 26.24 -21.63 16.06
C ALA A 74 25.23 -20.72 15.34
N ALA A 75 25.29 -20.66 13.99
CA ALA A 75 24.32 -19.89 13.21
C ALA A 75 22.87 -20.37 13.41
N ARG A 76 22.64 -21.69 13.55
CA ARG A 76 21.31 -22.27 13.81
C ARG A 76 20.84 -21.98 15.24
N ALA A 77 21.73 -22.12 16.23
CA ALA A 77 21.43 -21.79 17.62
C ALA A 77 21.04 -20.31 17.76
N SER A 78 21.85 -19.38 17.25
CA SER A 78 21.54 -17.94 17.26
C SER A 78 20.28 -17.60 16.47
N ALA A 79 19.95 -18.32 15.39
CA ALA A 79 18.69 -18.14 14.69
C ALA A 79 17.46 -18.61 15.50
N LYS A 80 17.59 -19.60 16.37
CA LYS A 80 16.52 -20.00 17.30
C LYS A 80 16.31 -18.92 18.36
N SER A 81 17.40 -18.44 18.96
CA SER A 81 17.37 -17.34 19.94
C SER A 81 16.82 -16.06 19.34
N LEU A 82 17.20 -15.71 18.10
CA LEU A 82 16.67 -14.55 17.39
C LEU A 82 15.14 -14.62 17.24
N ARG A 83 14.59 -15.79 16.88
CA ARG A 83 13.14 -15.97 16.75
C ARG A 83 12.45 -15.85 18.11
N ALA A 84 13.05 -16.36 19.18
CA ALA A 84 12.51 -16.23 20.53
C ALA A 84 12.46 -14.76 20.96
N LYS A 85 13.58 -14.03 20.82
CA LYS A 85 13.67 -12.60 21.17
C LYS A 85 12.80 -11.71 20.29
N GLN A 86 12.62 -12.03 19.01
CA GLN A 86 11.65 -11.35 18.15
C GLN A 86 10.21 -11.55 18.62
N ARG A 87 9.85 -12.76 19.06
CA ARG A 87 8.51 -13.03 19.61
C ARG A 87 8.29 -12.35 20.96
N GLU A 88 9.32 -12.31 21.80
CA GLU A 88 9.30 -11.58 23.07
C GLU A 88 9.05 -10.09 22.82
N LEU A 89 9.84 -9.47 21.93
CA LEU A 89 9.65 -8.08 21.54
C LEU A 89 8.25 -7.81 21.01
N ASP A 90 7.74 -8.65 20.11
CA ASP A 90 6.38 -8.51 19.56
C ASP A 90 5.30 -8.64 20.63
N LYS A 91 5.46 -9.55 21.60
CA LYS A 91 4.52 -9.70 22.72
C LYS A 91 4.54 -8.46 23.61
N SER A 92 5.71 -7.97 23.98
CA SER A 92 5.86 -6.78 24.81
C SER A 92 5.26 -5.54 24.14
N LEU A 93 5.53 -5.32 22.84
CA LEU A 93 4.91 -4.24 22.07
C LEU A 93 3.38 -4.36 22.02
N ARG A 94 2.84 -5.57 21.80
CA ARG A 94 1.38 -5.78 21.78
C ARG A 94 0.75 -5.54 23.14
N SER A 95 1.42 -5.95 24.21
CA SER A 95 0.96 -5.74 25.58
C SER A 95 0.90 -4.24 25.91
N ALA A 96 1.98 -3.50 25.61
CA ALA A 96 2.03 -2.05 25.79
C ALA A 96 0.90 -1.34 25.02
N ILE A 97 0.67 -1.71 23.76
CA ILE A 97 -0.42 -1.14 22.95
C ILE A 97 -1.79 -1.52 23.51
N LYS A 98 -2.00 -2.77 23.93
CA LYS A 98 -3.31 -3.24 24.41
C LYS A 98 -3.74 -2.50 25.68
N ASN A 99 -2.79 -2.19 26.56
CA ASN A 99 -3.08 -1.62 27.87
C ASN A 99 -3.18 -0.08 27.86
N ASP A 100 -2.88 0.57 26.73
CA ASP A 100 -2.88 2.04 26.61
C ASP A 100 -3.78 2.51 25.45
N THR A 101 -4.90 3.14 25.80
CA THR A 101 -5.89 3.69 24.84
C THR A 101 -5.37 4.92 24.08
N ASN A 102 -4.51 5.73 24.70
CA ASN A 102 -3.89 6.89 24.05
C ASN A 102 -2.86 6.43 23.01
N LEU A 103 -2.08 5.41 23.33
CA LEU A 103 -1.14 4.79 22.40
C LEU A 103 -1.87 4.11 21.22
N GLN A 104 -3.00 3.45 21.47
CA GLN A 104 -3.85 2.92 20.38
C GLN A 104 -4.33 4.02 19.44
N SER A 105 -4.79 5.15 20.00
CA SER A 105 -5.28 6.30 19.23
C SER A 105 -4.16 6.95 18.41
N THR A 106 -2.97 7.09 18.99
CA THR A 106 -1.77 7.62 18.32
C THR A 106 -1.37 6.73 17.15
N ILE A 107 -1.28 5.42 17.35
CA ILE A 107 -0.97 4.45 16.29
C ILE A 107 -2.05 4.47 15.20
N ALA A 108 -3.33 4.61 15.57
CA ALA A 108 -4.42 4.71 14.60
C ALA A 108 -4.31 5.99 13.76
N SER A 109 -3.95 7.12 14.37
CA SER A 109 -3.70 8.38 13.67
C SER A 109 -2.53 8.25 12.70
N GLU A 110 -1.39 7.72 13.14
CA GLU A 110 -0.23 7.50 12.29
C GLU A 110 -0.55 6.57 11.11
N LYS A 111 -1.37 5.53 11.32
CA LYS A 111 -1.87 4.69 10.22
C LYS A 111 -2.70 5.49 9.21
N ARG A 112 -3.58 6.39 9.67
CA ARG A 112 -4.38 7.25 8.78
C ARG A 112 -3.48 8.18 7.97
N THR A 113 -2.50 8.81 8.61
CA THR A 113 -1.52 9.70 7.97
C THR A 113 -0.67 8.95 6.95
N ALA A 114 -0.15 7.78 7.32
CA ALA A 114 0.56 6.88 6.42
C ALA A 114 -0.28 6.46 5.21
N ASN A 115 -1.54 6.11 5.43
CA ASN A 115 -2.47 5.76 4.35
C ASN A 115 -2.74 6.97 3.45
N ALA A 116 -2.92 8.15 4.02
CA ALA A 116 -3.07 9.39 3.26
C ALA A 116 -1.82 9.67 2.41
N ALA A 117 -0.62 9.62 2.99
CA ALA A 117 0.64 9.77 2.27
C ALA A 117 0.79 8.74 1.13
N GLY A 118 0.44 7.48 1.38
CA GLY A 118 0.38 6.44 0.36
C GLY A 118 -0.63 6.72 -0.76
N ARG A 119 -1.78 7.31 -0.43
CA ARG A 119 -2.78 7.77 -1.42
C ARG A 119 -2.25 8.95 -2.23
N PHE A 120 -1.56 9.92 -1.62
CA PHE A 120 -0.95 11.04 -2.33
C PHE A 120 0.13 10.56 -3.32
N ALA A 121 1.00 9.63 -2.90
CA ALA A 121 2.02 9.06 -3.79
C ALA A 121 1.40 8.33 -5.00
N LYS A 122 0.33 7.55 -4.77
CA LYS A 122 -0.44 6.93 -5.87
C LYS A 122 -1.11 7.98 -6.76
N GLY A 123 -1.69 9.02 -6.16
CA GLY A 123 -2.30 10.15 -6.87
C GLY A 123 -1.32 10.87 -7.80
N ALA A 124 -0.08 11.10 -7.36
CA ALA A 124 0.95 11.72 -8.19
C ALA A 124 1.30 10.86 -9.42
N SER A 125 1.39 9.54 -9.25
CA SER A 125 1.61 8.63 -10.38
C SER A 125 0.43 8.57 -11.34
N ALA A 126 -0.80 8.59 -10.82
CA ALA A 126 -2.02 8.64 -11.62
C ALA A 126 -2.13 9.96 -12.39
N LYS A 127 -1.79 11.08 -11.77
CA LYS A 127 -1.74 12.41 -12.41
C LYS A 127 -0.79 12.39 -13.61
N LYS A 128 0.44 11.90 -13.42
CA LYS A 128 1.41 11.79 -14.52
C LYS A 128 0.90 10.94 -15.69
N THR A 129 0.19 9.85 -15.41
CA THR A 129 -0.45 9.03 -16.46
C THR A 129 -1.56 9.81 -17.17
N MET A 130 -2.41 10.51 -16.42
CA MET A 130 -3.46 11.34 -17.00
C MET A 130 -2.92 12.51 -17.82
N ASP A 131 -1.83 13.15 -17.39
CA ASP A 131 -1.17 14.21 -18.15
C ASP A 131 -0.71 13.72 -19.53
N LYS A 132 -0.17 12.49 -19.60
CA LYS A 132 0.18 11.85 -20.88
C LYS A 132 -1.05 11.56 -21.76
N ILE A 133 -2.15 11.12 -21.16
CA ILE A 133 -3.39 10.83 -21.86
C ILE A 133 -4.00 12.13 -22.42
N LEU A 134 -4.06 13.19 -21.60
CA LEU A 134 -4.55 14.50 -22.01
C LEU A 134 -3.69 15.11 -23.11
N ALA A 135 -2.37 15.00 -23.03
CA ALA A 135 -1.47 15.48 -24.08
C ALA A 135 -1.66 14.77 -25.44
N ALA A 136 -2.22 13.56 -25.43
CA ALA A 136 -2.48 12.75 -26.63
C ALA A 136 -3.94 12.85 -27.11
N ALA A 137 -4.82 13.48 -26.33
CA ALA A 137 -6.24 13.57 -26.62
C ALA A 137 -6.49 14.63 -27.71
N SER A 138 -7.47 14.39 -28.58
CA SER A 138 -8.01 15.43 -29.45
C SER A 138 -8.69 16.54 -28.63
N SER A 139 -8.99 17.68 -29.26
CA SER A 139 -9.75 18.75 -28.62
C SER A 139 -11.11 18.28 -28.11
N SER A 140 -11.86 17.51 -28.92
CA SER A 140 -13.16 16.96 -28.53
C SER A 140 -13.06 15.95 -27.38
N GLN A 141 -12.05 15.09 -27.41
CA GLN A 141 -11.78 14.14 -26.32
C GLN A 141 -11.42 14.87 -25.03
N SER A 142 -10.56 15.91 -25.11
CA SER A 142 -10.18 16.73 -23.97
C SER A 142 -11.37 17.45 -23.34
N SER A 143 -12.23 18.06 -24.16
CA SER A 143 -13.46 18.71 -23.69
C SER A 143 -14.42 17.74 -23.01
N SER A 144 -14.57 16.52 -23.55
CA SER A 144 -15.39 15.47 -22.93
C SER A 144 -14.83 15.04 -21.57
N LEU A 145 -13.50 14.82 -21.48
CA LEU A 145 -12.85 14.45 -20.23
C LEU A 145 -12.98 15.53 -19.15
N GLU A 146 -12.88 16.81 -19.52
CA GLU A 146 -13.02 17.94 -18.59
C GLU A 146 -14.46 18.16 -18.16
N SER A 147 -15.42 18.07 -19.08
CA SER A 147 -16.85 18.15 -18.78
C SER A 147 -17.27 17.06 -17.78
N ASN A 148 -16.89 15.80 -18.04
CA ASN A 148 -17.16 14.70 -17.13
C ASN A 148 -16.49 14.90 -15.76
N ARG A 149 -15.26 15.44 -15.75
CA ARG A 149 -14.55 15.74 -14.50
C ARG A 149 -15.29 16.78 -13.66
N ALA A 150 -15.75 17.88 -14.29
CA ALA A 150 -16.52 18.91 -13.62
C ALA A 150 -17.84 18.35 -13.06
N SER A 151 -18.58 17.57 -13.86
CA SER A 151 -19.83 16.92 -13.42
C SER A 151 -19.62 15.96 -12.26
N MET A 152 -18.57 15.13 -12.30
CA MET A 152 -18.23 14.24 -11.19
C MET A 152 -17.88 15.02 -9.91
N ALA A 153 -17.17 16.14 -10.03
CA ALA A 153 -16.82 16.99 -8.89
C ALA A 153 -18.05 17.66 -8.27
N SER A 154 -19.00 18.11 -9.10
CA SER A 154 -20.30 18.64 -8.64
C SER A 154 -21.08 17.58 -7.86
N ILE A 155 -21.28 16.40 -8.45
CA ILE A 155 -22.02 15.30 -7.80
C ILE A 155 -21.39 14.88 -6.47
N LEU A 156 -20.05 14.83 -6.39
CA LEU A 156 -19.36 14.53 -5.13
C LEU A 156 -19.61 15.61 -4.06
N THR A 157 -19.71 16.87 -4.48
CA THR A 157 -20.06 17.99 -3.60
C THR A 157 -21.51 17.89 -3.14
N ASP A 158 -22.43 17.54 -4.04
CA ASP A 158 -23.85 17.35 -3.71
C ASP A 158 -24.07 16.19 -2.74
N ILE A 159 -23.40 15.05 -2.96
CA ILE A 159 -23.40 13.92 -2.02
C ILE A 159 -22.87 14.35 -0.65
N LYS A 160 -21.80 15.15 -0.62
CA LYS A 160 -21.22 15.64 0.64
C LYS A 160 -22.21 16.55 1.37
N ASN A 161 -22.81 17.52 0.67
CA ASN A 161 -23.75 18.47 1.23
C ASN A 161 -25.02 17.76 1.74
N ALA A 162 -25.57 16.82 0.95
CA ALA A 162 -26.72 16.03 1.35
C ALA A 162 -26.44 15.24 2.64
N ARG A 163 -25.28 14.57 2.73
CA ARG A 163 -24.90 13.80 3.92
C ARG A 163 -24.62 14.69 5.14
N GLN A 164 -24.11 15.90 4.94
CA GLN A 164 -23.99 16.90 6.01
C GLN A 164 -25.36 17.37 6.51
N GLY A 165 -26.36 17.43 5.63
CA GLY A 165 -27.76 17.67 5.95
C GLY A 165 -28.53 16.47 6.54
N GLY A 166 -27.84 15.37 6.85
CA GLY A 166 -28.45 14.18 7.47
C GLY A 166 -28.96 13.13 6.48
N ALA A 167 -28.79 13.32 5.17
CA ALA A 167 -29.21 12.34 4.18
C ALA A 167 -28.46 11.00 4.37
N THR A 168 -29.23 9.91 4.25
CA THR A 168 -28.73 8.55 4.37
C THR A 168 -27.95 8.11 3.13
N LYS A 169 -27.47 6.87 3.16
CA LYS A 169 -26.71 6.31 2.06
C LYS A 169 -27.64 6.08 0.86
N GLU A 170 -28.90 5.76 1.12
CA GLU A 170 -29.97 5.43 0.19
C GLU A 170 -30.50 6.70 -0.50
N ASP A 171 -30.65 7.79 0.26
CA ASP A 171 -31.10 9.10 -0.27
C ASP A 171 -30.16 9.66 -1.34
N THR A 172 -28.88 9.30 -1.27
CA THR A 172 -27.85 9.73 -2.24
C THR A 172 -27.57 8.69 -3.33
N GLN A 173 -28.40 7.65 -3.45
CA GLN A 173 -28.14 6.55 -4.37
C GLN A 173 -28.19 6.98 -5.83
N SER A 174 -29.18 7.80 -6.22
CA SER A 174 -29.29 8.33 -7.59
C SER A 174 -28.04 9.11 -8.03
N LEU A 175 -27.50 9.96 -7.15
CA LEU A 175 -26.25 10.69 -7.38
C LEU A 175 -25.06 9.74 -7.55
N ARG A 176 -25.03 8.62 -6.81
CA ARG A 176 -23.97 7.61 -6.99
C ARG A 176 -24.11 6.82 -8.27
N ASP A 177 -25.33 6.57 -8.72
CA ASP A 177 -25.59 5.89 -10.00
C ASP A 177 -25.15 6.81 -11.16
N GLN A 178 -25.46 8.11 -11.09
CA GLN A 178 -24.95 9.11 -12.01
C GLN A 178 -23.42 9.17 -12.01
N LEU A 179 -22.78 9.17 -10.83
CA LEU A 179 -21.34 9.13 -10.70
C LEU A 179 -20.74 7.88 -11.36
N THR A 180 -21.39 6.72 -11.22
CA THR A 180 -20.96 5.46 -11.81
C THR A 180 -21.05 5.47 -13.33
N THR A 181 -22.12 6.08 -13.87
CA THR A 181 -22.31 6.28 -15.31
C THR A 181 -21.23 7.20 -15.88
N LEU A 182 -20.99 8.36 -15.26
CA LEU A 182 -19.94 9.30 -15.69
C LEU A 182 -18.54 8.67 -15.63
N GLN A 183 -18.25 7.89 -14.58
CA GLN A 183 -16.98 7.15 -14.50
C GLN A 183 -16.83 6.15 -15.65
N SER A 184 -17.91 5.50 -16.07
CA SER A 184 -17.89 4.55 -17.18
C SER A 184 -17.69 5.26 -18.53
N GLN A 185 -18.33 6.41 -18.74
CA GLN A 185 -18.10 7.28 -19.90
C GLN A 185 -16.66 7.79 -19.95
N GLN A 186 -16.13 8.29 -18.83
CA GLN A 186 -14.72 8.72 -18.72
C GLN A 186 -13.74 7.59 -19.08
N ARG A 187 -14.03 6.37 -18.62
CA ARG A 187 -13.22 5.18 -18.94
C ARG A 187 -13.25 4.85 -20.42
N ALA A 188 -14.41 4.95 -21.07
CA ALA A 188 -14.54 4.73 -22.50
C ALA A 188 -13.71 5.76 -23.28
N THR A 189 -13.86 7.06 -22.99
CA THR A 189 -13.08 8.11 -23.66
C THR A 189 -11.56 7.94 -23.46
N ILE A 190 -11.11 7.62 -22.24
CA ILE A 190 -9.68 7.33 -21.98
C ILE A 190 -9.21 6.12 -22.80
N LYS A 191 -10.01 5.07 -22.87
CA LYS A 191 -9.67 3.88 -23.66
C LYS A 191 -9.54 4.23 -25.14
N ASP A 192 -10.45 5.00 -25.68
CA ASP A 192 -10.43 5.42 -27.09
C ASP A 192 -9.17 6.26 -27.38
N ILE A 193 -8.79 7.20 -26.52
CA ILE A 193 -7.53 7.97 -26.66
C ILE A 193 -6.31 7.03 -26.70
N ILE A 194 -6.27 6.04 -25.80
CA ILE A 194 -5.15 5.09 -25.71
C ILE A 194 -5.10 4.19 -26.95
N ASP A 195 -6.24 3.70 -27.43
CA ASP A 195 -6.30 2.78 -28.56
C ASP A 195 -6.03 3.51 -29.88
N SER A 196 -6.40 4.79 -29.99
CA SER A 196 -6.11 5.64 -31.15
C SER A 196 -4.67 6.17 -31.20
N ASN A 197 -3.86 5.98 -30.15
CA ASN A 197 -2.49 6.51 -30.09
C ASN A 197 -1.47 5.42 -29.71
N SER A 198 -0.75 4.90 -30.71
CA SER A 198 0.22 3.80 -30.54
C SER A 198 1.39 4.16 -29.63
N ASP A 199 1.88 5.40 -29.69
CA ASP A 199 3.02 5.86 -28.91
C ASP A 199 2.67 6.01 -27.43
N LEU A 200 1.47 6.56 -27.15
CA LEU A 200 0.90 6.58 -25.82
C LEU A 200 0.74 5.14 -25.29
N GLN A 201 0.19 4.24 -26.09
CA GLN A 201 0.01 2.84 -25.69
C GLN A 201 1.35 2.17 -25.35
N ALA A 202 2.40 2.38 -26.15
CA ALA A 202 3.74 1.86 -25.90
C ALA A 202 4.37 2.47 -24.63
N SER A 203 4.24 3.78 -24.45
CA SER A 203 4.71 4.53 -23.27
C SER A 203 4.05 4.02 -21.98
N LEU A 204 2.73 3.83 -21.98
CA LEU A 204 1.99 3.28 -20.84
C LEU A 204 2.37 1.83 -20.53
N LYS A 205 2.56 0.98 -21.56
CA LYS A 205 3.05 -0.40 -21.39
C LYS A 205 4.44 -0.43 -20.76
N ALA A 206 5.35 0.45 -21.19
CA ALA A 206 6.70 0.56 -20.64
C ALA A 206 6.69 0.99 -19.16
N ASP A 207 5.87 1.98 -18.81
CA ASP A 207 5.68 2.43 -17.42
C ASP A 207 5.10 1.31 -16.55
N ALA A 208 4.06 0.61 -17.03
CA ALA A 208 3.47 -0.53 -16.33
C ALA A 208 4.51 -1.64 -16.07
N LYS A 209 5.35 -1.96 -17.06
CA LYS A 209 6.45 -2.93 -16.92
C LYS A 209 7.48 -2.48 -15.88
N LYS A 210 7.85 -1.20 -15.87
CA LYS A 210 8.78 -0.63 -14.88
C LYS A 210 8.21 -0.70 -13.46
N GLN A 211 6.93 -0.40 -13.30
CA GLN A 211 6.24 -0.51 -12.01
C GLN A 211 6.11 -1.96 -11.55
N ALA A 212 5.73 -2.88 -12.43
CA ALA A 212 5.67 -4.31 -12.13
C ALA A 212 7.04 -4.85 -11.67
N ARG A 213 8.13 -4.41 -12.30
CA ARG A 213 9.51 -4.74 -11.88
C ARG A 213 9.86 -4.19 -10.51
N LYS A 214 9.50 -2.94 -10.18
CA LYS A 214 9.71 -2.36 -8.83
C LYS A 214 8.94 -3.15 -7.76
N SER A 215 7.68 -3.45 -8.01
CA SER A 215 6.84 -4.27 -7.12
C SER A 215 7.37 -5.70 -6.97
N ALA A 216 7.86 -6.30 -8.06
CA ALA A 216 8.47 -7.62 -8.05
C ALA A 216 9.81 -7.65 -7.32
N LYS A 217 10.65 -6.59 -7.38
CA LYS A 217 11.87 -6.48 -6.56
C LYS A 217 11.52 -6.41 -5.06
N GLY A 218 10.48 -5.66 -4.68
CA GLY A 218 9.96 -5.67 -3.31
C GLY A 218 9.47 -7.05 -2.85
N LYS A 219 8.79 -7.79 -3.74
CA LYS A 219 8.36 -9.18 -3.47
C LYS A 219 9.49 -10.20 -3.49
N ARG A 220 10.50 -10.08 -4.37
CA ARG A 220 11.68 -10.97 -4.41
C ARG A 220 12.51 -10.82 -3.15
N ASN A 221 12.64 -9.61 -2.59
CA ASN A 221 13.28 -9.41 -1.29
C ASN A 221 12.48 -10.03 -0.12
N ASN A 222 11.17 -10.24 -0.28
CA ASN A 222 10.32 -10.94 0.69
C ASN A 222 10.31 -12.46 0.46
N LYS A 223 10.35 -12.92 -0.80
CA LYS A 223 10.36 -14.33 -1.19
C LYS A 223 11.73 -14.96 -0.98
N SER A 224 12.85 -14.25 -1.19
CA SER A 224 14.19 -14.72 -0.81
C SER A 224 14.38 -14.80 0.71
N ARG A 225 13.64 -13.99 1.47
CA ARG A 225 13.54 -14.12 2.94
C ARG A 225 12.76 -15.36 3.39
N ASN A 226 11.72 -15.78 2.65
CA ASN A 226 10.94 -16.98 2.95
C ASN A 226 11.47 -18.28 2.31
N ALA A 227 12.18 -18.21 1.18
CA ALA A 227 12.71 -19.37 0.46
C ALA A 227 14.06 -19.86 1.00
N ARG A 228 14.73 -19.08 1.87
CA ARG A 228 15.92 -19.49 2.62
C ARG A 228 15.60 -20.15 3.97
N GLN A 229 14.35 -20.53 4.22
CA GLN A 229 14.05 -21.46 5.29
C GLN A 229 14.09 -22.88 4.72
N PRO A 230 15.07 -23.72 5.11
CA PRO A 230 15.02 -25.13 4.76
C PRO A 230 13.74 -25.70 5.37
N ARG A 231 12.87 -26.25 4.51
CA ARG A 231 11.82 -27.17 4.93
C ARG A 231 12.56 -28.39 5.47
N ASN A 232 12.72 -28.50 6.79
CA ASN A 232 13.05 -29.78 7.41
C ASN A 232 11.97 -30.77 6.97
N LYS A 233 12.33 -31.65 6.05
CA LYS A 233 11.60 -32.90 5.86
C LYS A 233 12.04 -33.78 7.03
N SER A 234 11.14 -33.95 7.98
CA SER A 234 11.25 -35.00 8.99
C SER A 234 11.07 -36.35 8.27
N SER A 235 12.16 -37.12 8.23
CA SER A 235 12.13 -38.59 8.19
C SER A 235 12.17 -39.09 9.62
#